data_AF-A0A258M7K2-F1
#
_entry.id   AF-A0A258M7K2-F1
#
_cell.length_a   1.000
_cell.length_b   1.000
_cell.length_c   1.000
_cell.angle_alpha   90.00
_cell.angle_beta   90.00
_cell.angle_gamma   90.00
#
_symmetry.space_group_name_H-M   'P 1'
#
loop_
_entity.id
_entity.type
_entity.pdbx_description
1 polymer ?
#
loop_
_entity_poly.entity_id
_entity_poly.type
_entity_poly.pdbx_seq_one_letter_code
_entity_poly.pdbx_strand_id
1 'polypeptide(L)'
;MPAQLLDGNALSKKLRAEIAARGAIVTAKDRRPGLAVIVVGDNAASQVYVRNKVKACEDVGFHSVLERYSADLGEEELLARIATLNADPAIHGILVQLPLPEHIASERVLEAIAPEKDVDGFHVANAGALMVGQPEFKPCTPYGCMKLLESI
;
A
#
# COMPACT_ATOMS: atom_id res chain seq x y z
N MET A 1 35.26 -17.10 -1.20
CA MET A 1 33.92 -17.55 -1.62
C MET A 1 33.20 -16.35 -2.23
N PRO A 2 32.56 -16.46 -3.40
CA PRO A 2 31.78 -15.37 -3.97
C PRO A 2 30.49 -15.13 -3.15
N ALA A 3 29.96 -13.91 -3.19
CA ALA A 3 28.69 -13.59 -2.54
C ALA A 3 27.53 -14.36 -3.18
N GLN A 4 26.54 -14.75 -2.37
CA GLN A 4 25.30 -15.33 -2.85
C GLN A 4 24.38 -14.21 -3.37
N LEU A 5 23.84 -14.37 -4.58
CA LEU A 5 22.86 -13.46 -5.14
C LEU A 5 21.49 -13.69 -4.48
N LEU A 6 20.92 -12.65 -3.88
CA LEU A 6 19.53 -12.64 -3.44
C LEU A 6 18.64 -12.11 -4.57
N ASP A 7 17.99 -13.01 -5.31
CA ASP A 7 17.15 -12.66 -6.45
C ASP A 7 15.76 -12.19 -6.00
N GLY A 8 15.61 -10.87 -5.86
CA GLY A 8 14.33 -10.24 -5.51
C GLY A 8 13.23 -10.39 -6.57
N ASN A 9 13.57 -10.60 -7.84
CA ASN A 9 12.56 -10.83 -8.88
C ASN A 9 11.95 -12.22 -8.73
N ALA A 10 12.80 -13.23 -8.54
CA ALA A 10 12.35 -14.59 -8.27
C ALA A 10 11.49 -14.66 -7.00
N LEU A 11 11.94 -14.01 -5.92
CA LEU A 11 11.19 -13.95 -4.66
C LEU A 11 9.84 -13.24 -4.83
N SER A 12 9.81 -12.08 -5.51
CA SER A 12 8.56 -11.33 -5.76
C SER A 12 7.55 -12.17 -6.55
N LYS A 13 8.00 -12.91 -7.57
CA LYS A 13 7.14 -13.80 -8.36
C LYS A 13 6.53 -14.91 -7.50
N LYS A 14 7.33 -15.55 -6.65
CA LYS A 14 6.86 -16.57 -5.70
C LYS A 14 5.79 -16.00 -4.76
N LEU A 15 6.08 -14.87 -4.12
CA LEU A 15 5.16 -14.23 -3.17
C LEU A 15 3.84 -13.83 -3.84
N ARG A 16 3.88 -13.28 -5.06
CA ARG A 16 2.67 -12.92 -5.82
C ARG A 16 1.79 -14.14 -6.12
N ALA A 17 2.39 -15.28 -6.47
CA ALA A 17 1.63 -16.52 -6.69
C ALA A 17 0.95 -17.01 -5.41
N GLU A 18 1.64 -16.96 -4.26
CA GLU A 18 1.06 -17.31 -2.95
C GLU A 18 -0.08 -16.35 -2.56
N ILE A 19 0.10 -15.05 -2.82
CA ILE A 19 -0.93 -14.02 -2.58
C ILE A 19 -2.15 -14.27 -3.46
N ALA A 20 -1.97 -14.59 -4.75
CA ALA A 20 -3.06 -14.91 -5.66
C ALA A 20 -3.88 -16.13 -5.18
N ALA A 21 -3.19 -17.20 -4.76
CA ALA A 21 -3.85 -18.39 -4.24
C ALA A 21 -4.68 -18.08 -2.98
N ARG A 22 -4.12 -17.32 -2.04
CA ARG A 22 -4.84 -16.87 -0.83
C ARG A 22 -6.00 -15.94 -1.18
N GLY A 23 -5.77 -15.02 -2.10
CA GLY A 23 -6.74 -14.08 -2.63
C GLY A 23 -7.99 -14.77 -3.19
N ALA A 24 -7.78 -15.81 -4.00
CA ALA A 24 -8.84 -16.60 -4.58
C ALA A 24 -9.71 -17.27 -3.50
N ILE A 25 -9.09 -17.81 -2.44
CA ILE A 25 -9.82 -18.46 -1.32
C ILE A 25 -10.75 -17.46 -0.61
N VAL A 26 -10.28 -16.24 -0.36
CA VAL A 26 -11.08 -15.23 0.35
C VAL A 26 -12.14 -14.62 -0.57
N THR A 27 -11.80 -14.41 -1.85
CA THR A 27 -12.75 -13.93 -2.88
C THR A 27 -13.90 -14.92 -3.10
N ALA A 28 -13.64 -16.23 -3.06
CA ALA A 28 -14.67 -17.27 -3.15
C ALA A 28 -15.66 -17.28 -1.96
N LYS A 29 -15.39 -16.49 -0.91
CA LYS A 29 -16.28 -16.27 0.24
C LYS A 29 -16.92 -14.88 0.21
N ASP A 30 -17.04 -14.28 -0.97
CA ASP A 30 -17.59 -12.93 -1.21
C ASP A 30 -16.86 -11.81 -0.46
N ARG A 31 -15.56 -12.02 -0.18
CA ARG A 31 -14.69 -11.06 0.52
C ARG A 31 -13.49 -10.69 -0.35
N ARG A 32 -13.75 -10.12 -1.52
CA ARG A 32 -12.69 -9.71 -2.45
C ARG A 32 -11.82 -8.61 -1.79
N PRO A 33 -10.49 -8.82 -1.62
CA PRO A 33 -9.62 -7.79 -1.08
C PRO A 33 -9.63 -6.54 -1.96
N GLY A 34 -9.61 -5.37 -1.33
CA GLY A 34 -9.72 -4.08 -2.01
C GLY A 34 -8.61 -3.11 -1.59
N LEU A 35 -7.96 -2.48 -2.57
CA LEU A 35 -6.92 -1.48 -2.35
C LEU A 35 -7.28 -0.18 -3.08
N ALA A 36 -7.35 0.92 -2.35
CA ALA A 36 -7.41 2.27 -2.90
C ALA A 36 -6.01 2.90 -2.94
N VAL A 37 -5.65 3.48 -4.08
CA VAL A 37 -4.40 4.22 -4.28
C VAL A 37 -4.75 5.65 -4.69
N ILE A 38 -4.35 6.63 -3.89
CA ILE A 38 -4.52 8.06 -4.18
C ILE A 38 -3.20 8.64 -4.66
N VAL A 39 -3.26 9.39 -5.76
CA VAL A 39 -2.16 10.18 -6.30
C VAL A 39 -2.61 11.62 -6.43
N VAL A 40 -1.84 12.55 -5.88
CA VAL A 40 -2.08 14.00 -6.00
C VAL A 40 -0.91 14.61 -6.75
N GLY A 41 -1.19 15.24 -7.89
CA GLY A 41 -0.19 15.81 -8.80
C GLY A 41 0.49 14.81 -9.73
N ASP A 42 1.52 15.29 -10.43
CA ASP A 42 2.05 14.64 -11.64
C ASP A 42 3.50 14.15 -11.53
N ASN A 43 3.95 13.79 -10.33
CA ASN A 43 5.32 13.28 -10.15
C ASN A 43 5.56 12.02 -11.01
N ALA A 44 6.37 12.16 -12.06
CA ALA A 44 6.62 11.11 -13.05
C ALA A 44 7.22 9.82 -12.44
N ALA A 45 8.03 9.95 -11.38
CA ALA A 45 8.58 8.78 -10.68
C ALA A 45 7.48 7.97 -10.00
N SER A 46 6.53 8.65 -9.36
CA SER A 46 5.38 8.05 -8.69
C SER A 46 4.47 7.26 -9.65
N GLN A 47 4.37 7.69 -10.90
CA GLN A 47 3.49 7.06 -11.91
C GLN A 47 3.86 5.59 -12.19
N VAL A 48 5.16 5.29 -12.28
CA VAL A 48 5.63 3.93 -12.55
C VAL A 48 5.33 3.01 -11.36
N TYR A 49 5.59 3.47 -10.13
CA TYR A 49 5.32 2.69 -8.92
C TYR A 49 3.84 2.42 -8.75
N VAL A 50 2.99 3.43 -8.93
CA VAL A 50 1.54 3.31 -8.81
C VAL A 50 0.98 2.35 -9.85
N ARG A 51 1.40 2.47 -11.12
CA ARG A 51 0.98 1.55 -12.18
C ARG A 51 1.35 0.10 -11.84
N ASN A 52 2.55 -0.12 -11.31
CA ASN A 52 2.98 -1.46 -10.92
C ASN A 52 2.20 -2.02 -9.73
N LYS A 53 1.78 -1.17 -8.78
CA LYS A 53 0.91 -1.55 -7.65
C LYS A 53 -0.49 -1.95 -8.13
N VAL A 54 -1.11 -1.13 -8.97
CA VAL A 54 -2.44 -1.42 -9.54
C VAL A 54 -2.41 -2.71 -10.35
N LYS A 55 -1.44 -2.85 -11.26
CA LYS A 55 -1.25 -4.08 -12.02
C LYS A 55 -1.05 -5.30 -11.12
N ALA A 56 -0.30 -5.17 -10.03
CA ALA A 56 -0.11 -6.27 -9.10
C ALA A 56 -1.43 -6.71 -8.44
N CYS A 57 -2.32 -5.78 -8.11
CA CYS A 57 -3.65 -6.09 -7.59
C CYS A 57 -4.53 -6.76 -8.64
N GLU A 58 -4.52 -6.26 -9.88
CA GLU A 58 -5.26 -6.85 -11.00
C GLU A 58 -4.80 -8.28 -11.30
N ASP A 59 -3.47 -8.49 -11.36
CA ASP A 59 -2.84 -9.79 -11.64
C ASP A 59 -3.26 -10.87 -10.62
N VAL A 60 -3.58 -10.48 -9.38
CA VAL A 60 -4.02 -11.39 -8.31
C VAL A 60 -5.53 -11.37 -8.05
N GLY A 61 -6.30 -10.66 -8.88
CA GLY A 61 -7.76 -10.61 -8.83
C GLY A 61 -8.34 -9.72 -7.73
N PHE A 62 -7.56 -8.81 -7.14
CA PHE A 62 -8.07 -7.88 -6.12
C PHE A 62 -8.92 -6.77 -6.74
N HIS A 63 -9.79 -6.18 -5.95
CA HIS A 63 -10.42 -4.92 -6.30
C HIS A 63 -9.38 -3.81 -6.12
N SER A 64 -9.16 -2.99 -7.14
CA SER A 64 -8.23 -1.87 -7.09
C SER A 64 -8.90 -0.62 -7.58
N VAL A 65 -8.75 0.45 -6.80
CA VAL A 65 -9.21 1.79 -7.16
C VAL A 65 -7.97 2.68 -7.25
N LEU A 66 -7.80 3.36 -8.38
CA LEU A 66 -6.77 4.37 -8.56
C LEU A 66 -7.43 5.73 -8.73
N GLU A 67 -7.18 6.62 -7.78
CA GLU A 67 -7.70 7.99 -7.79
C GLU A 67 -6.56 8.94 -8.08
N ARG A 68 -6.81 9.84 -9.04
CA ARG A 68 -5.82 10.82 -9.48
C ARG A 68 -6.44 12.19 -9.34
N TYR A 69 -5.78 13.01 -8.57
CA TYR A 69 -6.15 14.39 -8.34
C TYR A 69 -5.05 15.30 -8.87
N SER A 70 -5.46 16.49 -9.29
CA SER A 70 -4.54 17.53 -9.70
C SER A 70 -3.75 18.07 -8.50
N ALA A 71 -2.61 18.72 -8.75
CA ALA A 71 -1.73 19.25 -7.71
C ALA A 71 -2.34 20.44 -6.95
N ASP A 72 -3.50 20.94 -7.35
CA ASP A 72 -4.27 22.01 -6.70
C ASP A 72 -5.33 21.48 -5.72
N LEU A 73 -5.48 20.16 -5.57
CA LEU A 73 -6.40 19.54 -4.61
C LEU A 73 -6.17 20.12 -3.21
N GLY A 74 -7.22 20.56 -2.54
CA GLY A 74 -7.13 21.06 -1.17
C GLY A 74 -6.87 19.94 -0.15
N GLU A 75 -6.14 20.25 0.92
CA GLU A 75 -5.89 19.29 2.02
C GLU A 75 -7.20 18.73 2.59
N GLU A 76 -8.17 19.61 2.91
CA GLU A 76 -9.47 19.19 3.47
C GLU A 76 -10.28 18.31 2.51
N GLU A 77 -10.13 18.51 1.19
CA GLU A 77 -10.77 17.67 0.19
C GLU A 77 -10.15 16.26 0.16
N LEU A 78 -8.81 16.18 0.24
CA LEU A 78 -8.10 14.91 0.37
C LEU A 78 -8.49 14.17 1.66
N LEU A 79 -8.56 14.88 2.79
CA LEU A 79 -8.94 14.30 4.08
C LEU A 79 -10.38 13.77 4.04
N ALA A 80 -11.32 14.52 3.45
CA ALA A 80 -12.70 14.06 3.27
C ALA A 80 -12.78 12.81 2.38
N ARG A 81 -11.95 12.73 1.34
CA ARG A 81 -11.88 11.53 0.50
C ARG A 81 -11.36 10.33 1.27
N ILE A 82 -10.29 10.49 2.05
CA ILE A 82 -9.73 9.42 2.90
C ILE A 82 -10.77 8.95 3.92
N ALA A 83 -11.53 9.86 4.53
CA ALA A 83 -12.62 9.49 5.43
C ALA A 83 -13.69 8.63 4.74
N THR A 84 -14.02 8.93 3.48
CA THR A 84 -14.95 8.10 2.69
C THR A 84 -14.39 6.71 2.43
N LEU A 85 -13.10 6.59 2.07
CA LEU A 85 -12.43 5.31 1.86
C LEU A 85 -12.29 4.49 3.15
N ASN A 86 -12.06 5.15 4.29
CA ASN A 86 -12.05 4.51 5.60
C ASN A 86 -13.41 3.87 5.93
N ALA A 87 -14.51 4.52 5.55
CA ALA A 87 -15.86 4.00 5.77
C ALA A 87 -16.30 2.93 4.74
N ASP A 88 -15.61 2.81 3.60
CA ASP A 88 -15.99 1.89 2.53
C ASP A 88 -15.62 0.43 2.87
N PRO A 89 -16.59 -0.49 3.02
CA PRO A 89 -16.32 -1.90 3.34
C PRO A 89 -15.69 -2.67 2.17
N ALA A 90 -15.73 -2.15 0.93
CA ALA A 90 -15.03 -2.76 -0.20
C ALA A 90 -13.53 -2.47 -0.17
N ILE A 91 -13.09 -1.43 0.56
CA ILE A 91 -11.70 -0.99 0.65
C ILE A 91 -11.09 -1.51 1.95
N HIS A 92 -10.06 -2.34 1.83
CA HIS A 92 -9.37 -2.99 2.94
C HIS A 92 -7.97 -2.40 3.17
N GLY A 93 -7.46 -1.64 2.20
CA GLY A 93 -6.20 -0.93 2.29
C GLY A 93 -6.26 0.40 1.55
N ILE A 94 -5.62 1.41 2.09
CA ILE A 94 -5.50 2.74 1.51
C ILE A 94 -4.02 3.09 1.43
N LEU A 95 -3.64 3.65 0.29
CA LEU A 95 -2.29 4.13 0.04
C LEU A 95 -2.36 5.53 -0.56
N VAL A 96 -1.70 6.49 0.07
CA VAL A 96 -1.50 7.83 -0.51
C VAL A 96 -0.06 7.94 -1.00
N GLN A 97 0.11 8.16 -2.30
CA GLN A 97 1.43 8.18 -2.91
C GLN A 97 2.16 9.50 -2.61
N LEU A 98 3.30 9.38 -1.91
CA LEU A 98 4.20 10.50 -1.61
C LEU A 98 5.22 10.75 -2.74
N PRO A 99 5.83 11.96 -2.82
CA PRO A 99 5.50 13.15 -2.02
C PRO A 99 4.18 13.79 -2.47
N LEU A 100 3.48 14.43 -1.52
CA LEU A 100 2.33 15.29 -1.80
C LEU A 100 2.79 16.72 -2.17
N PRO A 101 1.95 17.52 -2.83
CA PRO A 101 2.18 18.96 -3.00
C PRO A 101 2.49 19.67 -1.67
N GLU A 102 3.32 20.71 -1.71
CA GLU A 102 3.84 21.40 -0.51
C GLU A 102 2.77 22.02 0.39
N HIS A 103 1.60 22.35 -0.16
CA HIS A 103 0.49 22.93 0.61
C HIS A 103 -0.34 21.88 1.37
N ILE A 104 -0.02 20.60 1.25
CA ILE A 104 -0.68 19.50 1.96
C ILE A 104 0.30 18.91 2.98
N ALA A 105 -0.08 18.95 4.25
CA ALA A 105 0.68 18.34 5.34
C ALA A 105 0.58 16.81 5.24
N SER A 106 1.67 16.16 4.81
CA SER A 106 1.71 14.71 4.63
C SER A 106 1.43 13.96 5.92
N GLU A 107 1.88 14.49 7.06
CA GLU A 107 1.64 13.89 8.39
C GLU A 107 0.15 13.79 8.70
N ARG A 108 -0.61 14.86 8.43
CA ARG A 108 -2.07 14.87 8.64
C ARG A 108 -2.78 13.87 7.74
N VAL A 109 -2.32 13.74 6.50
CA VAL A 109 -2.87 12.78 5.54
C VAL A 109 -2.61 11.34 5.98
N LEU A 110 -1.40 11.03 6.45
CA LEU A 110 -1.04 9.70 6.93
C LEU A 110 -1.78 9.34 8.23
N GLU A 111 -1.98 10.29 9.14
CA GLU A 111 -2.78 10.11 10.36
C GLU A 111 -4.27 9.95 10.08
N ALA A 112 -4.77 10.48 8.95
CA ALA A 112 -6.18 10.34 8.59
C ALA A 112 -6.55 8.94 8.06
N ILE A 113 -5.57 8.14 7.63
CA ILE A 113 -5.81 6.76 7.19
C ILE A 113 -6.06 5.90 8.42
N ALA A 114 -7.17 5.15 8.45
CA ALA A 114 -7.45 4.25 9.56
C ALA A 114 -6.30 3.24 9.74
N PRO A 115 -5.78 3.01 10.97
CA PRO A 115 -4.64 2.11 11.21
C PRO A 115 -4.83 0.72 10.59
N GLU A 116 -6.04 0.18 10.64
CA GLU A 116 -6.43 -1.12 10.09
C GLU A 116 -6.50 -1.16 8.55
N LYS A 117 -6.40 -0.01 7.88
CA LYS A 117 -6.31 0.13 6.41
C LYS A 117 -4.99 0.72 5.93
N ASP A 118 -4.06 1.06 6.82
CA ASP A 118 -2.76 1.66 6.48
C ASP A 118 -1.74 0.60 6.01
N VAL A 119 -1.90 0.17 4.76
CA VAL A 119 -1.08 -0.89 4.16
C VAL A 119 0.38 -0.49 3.91
N ASP A 120 0.69 0.81 3.95
CA ASP A 120 2.07 1.32 3.89
C ASP A 120 2.72 1.39 5.29
N GLY A 121 1.96 1.24 6.37
CA GLY A 121 2.47 1.18 7.74
C GLY A 121 3.07 2.50 8.23
N PHE A 122 2.58 3.63 7.72
CA PHE A 122 3.07 4.97 8.07
C PHE A 122 2.25 5.69 9.14
N HIS A 123 1.05 5.20 9.45
CA HIS A 123 0.26 5.70 10.56
C HIS A 123 1.04 5.50 11.87
N VAL A 124 1.04 6.51 12.75
CA VAL A 124 1.83 6.52 14.00
C VAL A 124 1.53 5.29 14.87
N ALA A 125 0.26 4.86 14.92
CA ALA A 125 -0.13 3.62 15.61
C ALA A 125 0.58 2.38 15.04
N ASN A 126 0.66 2.22 13.71
CA ASN A 126 1.37 1.09 13.09
C ASN A 126 2.89 1.18 13.30
N ALA A 127 3.46 2.38 13.18
CA ALA A 127 4.87 2.61 13.47
C ALA A 127 5.21 2.29 14.94
N GLY A 128 4.38 2.74 15.87
CA GLY A 128 4.51 2.44 17.30
C GLY A 128 4.37 0.95 17.60
N ALA A 129 3.36 0.30 17.03
CA ALA A 129 3.13 -1.14 17.15
C ALA A 129 4.33 -1.95 16.63
N LEU A 130 4.93 -1.53 15.51
CA LEU A 130 6.18 -2.11 15.00
C LEU A 130 7.34 -1.95 15.99
N MET A 131 7.52 -0.77 16.59
CA MET A 131 8.62 -0.51 17.54
C MET A 131 8.55 -1.38 18.81
N VAL A 132 7.34 -1.74 19.24
CA VAL A 132 7.13 -2.62 20.41
C VAL A 132 7.03 -4.11 20.04
N GLY A 133 7.30 -4.47 18.77
CA GLY A 133 7.32 -5.85 18.30
C GLY A 133 5.94 -6.48 18.05
N GLN A 134 4.89 -5.66 17.90
CA GLN A 134 3.52 -6.10 17.62
C GLN A 134 2.95 -5.49 16.32
N PRO A 135 3.66 -5.58 15.18
CA PRO A 135 3.23 -4.90 13.96
C PRO A 135 1.96 -5.53 13.36
N GLU A 136 0.99 -4.69 13.02
CA GLU A 136 -0.10 -5.04 12.12
C GLU A 136 0.34 -4.86 10.66
N PHE A 137 0.61 -3.61 10.26
CA PHE A 137 1.26 -3.30 8.99
C PHE A 137 2.74 -2.96 9.16
N LYS A 138 3.52 -3.20 8.10
CA LYS A 138 4.96 -2.96 8.05
C LYS A 138 5.28 -2.19 6.78
N PRO A 139 6.12 -1.15 6.83
CA PRO A 139 6.55 -0.46 5.63
C PRO A 139 7.15 -1.41 4.60
N CYS A 140 6.68 -1.30 3.35
CA CYS A 140 6.89 -2.34 2.35
C CYS A 140 8.37 -2.57 1.99
N THR A 141 9.18 -1.52 1.93
CA THR A 141 10.62 -1.61 1.62
C THR A 141 11.41 -2.39 2.68
N PRO A 142 11.44 -1.99 3.98
CA PRO A 142 12.15 -2.77 4.99
C PRO A 142 11.57 -4.17 5.15
N TYR A 143 10.26 -4.36 4.99
CA TYR A 143 9.68 -5.69 5.03
C TYR A 143 10.14 -6.57 3.86
N GLY A 144 10.30 -6.01 2.66
CA GLY A 144 10.91 -6.66 1.51
C GLY A 144 12.36 -7.08 1.78
N CYS A 145 13.16 -6.22 2.43
CA CYS A 145 14.51 -6.56 2.86
C CYS A 145 14.52 -7.76 3.82
N MET A 146 13.62 -7.77 4.81
CA MET A 146 13.49 -8.92 5.72
C MET A 146 13.11 -10.19 4.98
N LYS A 147 12.20 -10.12 4.00
CA LYS A 147 11.83 -11.28 3.18
C LYS A 147 12.98 -11.83 2.34
N LEU A 148 13.86 -10.96 1.85
CA LEU A 148 15.09 -11.38 1.17
C LEU A 148 16.03 -12.11 2.12
N LEU A 149 16.22 -11.58 3.34
CA LEU A 149 17.07 -12.22 4.36
C LEU A 149 16.51 -13.56 4.83
N GLU A 150 15.19 -13.67 4.98
CA GLU A 150 14.48 -14.92 5.32
C GLU A 150 14.54 -15.98 4.21
N SER A 151 14.93 -15.60 2.98
CA SER A 151 15.00 -16.52 1.84
C SER A 151 16.35 -17.22 1.67
N ILE A 152 17.30 -16.93 2.56
CA ILE A 152 18.67 -17.50 2.58
C ILE A 152 18.68 -18.86 3.27
#